data_AF-A0A7X6J7B6-F1
#
_entry.id   AF-A0A7X6J7B6-F1
#
_cell.length_a   1.000
_cell.length_b   1.000
_cell.length_c   1.000
_cell.angle_alpha   90.00
_cell.angle_beta   90.00
_cell.angle_gamma   90.00
#
_symmetry.space_group_name_H-M   'P 1'
#
loop_
_entity.id
_entity.type
_entity.pdbx_description
1 polymer ?
#
loop_
_entity_poly.entity_id
_entity_poly.type
_entity_poly.pdbx_seq_one_letter_code
_entity_poly.pdbx_strand_id
1 'polypeptide(L)'
;MDSKSKNLRKFFAEPKNQTTRERIFFNRLSFDLKIAAARNKYHLHLYEPDVDRDGFDIVVEDGDNTLWFQTKAVLSSAGTSTWEASTGLLRPNLMAAESYGFDPVEAGRGGGIILIEIDDSNTGGQVTYSYTDFDIIVAISEGFLIERPRRIQTGRPPAAARQVANEAIQALRVAKRDEKVSIPEKLFVRLKSPDDLLGVMGLHTQTGYGSFALRKAYRRVIVEDGGNCFADTPVDETSLLHYHIGLLLAAQADSLPANINGFDCFNWTRPTSHGNIPPANGP
;
A
#
# COMPACT_ATOMS: atom_id res chain seq x y z
N MET A 1 8.40 16.51 -28.74
CA MET A 1 8.28 15.04 -28.65
C MET A 1 8.94 14.44 -29.87
N ASP A 2 9.86 13.49 -29.68
CA ASP A 2 10.48 12.74 -30.78
C ASP A 2 9.41 11.89 -31.53
N SER A 3 9.61 11.66 -32.82
CA SER A 3 8.75 10.87 -33.70
C SER A 3 8.51 9.46 -33.13
N LYS A 4 9.52 8.87 -32.50
CA LYS A 4 9.42 7.57 -31.84
C LYS A 4 8.46 7.58 -30.65
N SER A 5 8.55 8.59 -29.77
CA SER A 5 7.61 8.74 -28.65
C SER A 5 6.18 8.91 -29.14
N LYS A 6 5.98 9.65 -30.25
CA LYS A 6 4.66 9.86 -30.85
C LYS A 6 4.04 8.56 -31.36
N ASN A 7 4.84 7.68 -31.97
CA ASN A 7 4.37 6.38 -32.45
C ASN A 7 4.02 5.43 -31.30
N LEU A 8 4.85 5.39 -30.24
CA LEU A 8 4.58 4.56 -29.07
C LEU A 8 3.31 4.99 -28.34
N ARG A 9 3.13 6.31 -28.12
CA ARG A 9 1.91 6.87 -27.54
C ARG A 9 0.68 6.50 -28.38
N LYS A 10 0.77 6.63 -29.70
CA LYS A 10 -0.30 6.23 -30.61
C LYS A 10 -0.62 4.75 -30.49
N PHE A 11 0.41 3.89 -30.44
CA PHE A 11 0.23 2.46 -30.27
C PHE A 11 -0.53 2.13 -28.98
N PHE A 12 -0.13 2.69 -27.83
CA PHE A 12 -0.80 2.42 -26.56
C PHE A 12 -2.20 3.05 -26.42
N ALA A 13 -2.49 4.13 -27.14
CA ALA A 13 -3.80 4.77 -27.11
C ALA A 13 -4.84 4.07 -28.00
N GLU A 14 -4.42 3.29 -29.00
CA GLU A 14 -5.32 2.60 -29.92
C GLU A 14 -6.05 1.42 -29.25
N PRO A 15 -7.41 1.38 -29.24
CA PRO A 15 -8.17 0.32 -28.56
C PRO A 15 -7.84 -1.10 -29.02
N LYS A 16 -7.55 -1.29 -30.31
CA LYS A 16 -7.15 -2.60 -30.87
C LYS A 16 -5.85 -3.17 -30.25
N ASN A 17 -5.03 -2.32 -29.63
CA ASN A 17 -3.79 -2.72 -28.98
C ASN A 17 -3.96 -2.90 -27.46
N GLN A 18 -5.19 -2.83 -26.94
CA GLN A 18 -5.47 -2.91 -25.50
C GLN A 18 -4.89 -4.18 -24.87
N THR A 19 -5.22 -5.36 -25.41
CA THR A 19 -4.72 -6.64 -24.89
C THR A 19 -3.19 -6.71 -24.92
N THR A 20 -2.58 -6.23 -26.00
CA THR A 20 -1.11 -6.19 -26.12
C THR A 20 -0.49 -5.23 -25.10
N ARG A 21 -1.10 -4.06 -24.88
CA ARG A 21 -0.68 -3.10 -23.86
C ARG A 21 -0.74 -3.72 -22.47
N GLU A 22 -1.87 -4.34 -22.12
CA GLU A 22 -2.05 -5.05 -20.85
C GLU A 22 -0.97 -6.12 -20.66
N ARG A 23 -0.70 -6.96 -21.69
CA ARG A 23 0.34 -7.99 -21.64
C ARG A 23 1.74 -7.43 -21.44
N ILE A 24 2.09 -6.34 -22.13
CA ILE A 24 3.40 -5.67 -21.99
C ILE A 24 3.60 -5.20 -20.54
N PHE A 25 2.60 -4.52 -19.98
CA PHE A 25 2.73 -3.94 -18.64
C PHE A 25 2.54 -4.96 -17.52
N PHE A 26 1.80 -6.04 -17.74
CA PHE A 26 1.79 -7.20 -16.87
C PHE A 26 3.17 -7.87 -16.81
N ASN A 27 3.82 -8.10 -17.96
CA ASN A 27 5.18 -8.65 -18.00
C ASN A 27 6.17 -7.72 -17.30
N ARG A 28 6.00 -6.40 -17.45
CA ARG A 28 6.82 -5.41 -16.76
C ARG A 28 6.64 -5.49 -15.24
N LEU A 29 5.40 -5.49 -14.75
CA LEU A 29 5.08 -5.68 -13.33
C LEU A 29 5.67 -6.98 -12.79
N SER A 30 5.48 -8.09 -13.51
CA SER A 30 6.00 -9.40 -13.11
C SER A 30 7.52 -9.41 -12.98
N PHE A 31 8.22 -8.78 -13.93
CA PHE A 31 9.67 -8.63 -13.87
C PHE A 31 10.10 -7.79 -12.66
N ASP A 32 9.50 -6.61 -12.49
CA ASP A 32 9.85 -5.67 -11.43
C ASP A 32 9.60 -6.26 -10.03
N LEU A 33 8.47 -6.95 -9.82
CA LEU A 33 8.15 -7.64 -8.56
C LEU A 33 9.10 -8.81 -8.27
N LYS A 34 9.44 -9.62 -9.28
CA LYS A 34 10.39 -10.73 -9.10
C LYS A 34 11.80 -10.25 -8.78
N ILE A 35 12.24 -9.16 -9.39
CA ILE A 35 13.53 -8.53 -9.06
C ILE A 35 13.51 -8.01 -7.62
N ALA A 36 12.44 -7.34 -7.19
CA ALA A 36 12.30 -6.87 -5.82
C ALA A 36 12.29 -8.04 -4.82
N ALA A 37 11.54 -9.11 -5.08
CA ALA A 37 11.56 -10.30 -4.22
C ALA A 37 12.94 -10.97 -4.15
N ALA A 38 13.66 -11.05 -5.28
CA ALA A 38 15.02 -11.58 -5.31
C ALA A 38 15.99 -10.74 -4.46
N ARG A 39 15.87 -9.39 -4.47
CA ARG A 39 16.63 -8.51 -3.56
C ARG A 39 16.29 -8.81 -2.09
N ASN A 40 15.03 -9.14 -1.84
CA ASN A 40 14.51 -9.52 -0.53
C ASN A 40 14.79 -11.00 -0.16
N LYS A 41 15.55 -11.73 -0.99
CA LYS A 41 16.04 -13.10 -0.78
C LYS A 41 14.95 -14.17 -0.67
N TYR A 42 13.84 -14.00 -1.37
CA TYR A 42 12.81 -15.03 -1.48
C TYR A 42 12.33 -15.18 -2.94
N HIS A 43 11.67 -16.30 -3.21
CA HIS A 43 11.10 -16.58 -4.52
C HIS A 43 9.63 -16.14 -4.55
N LEU A 44 9.29 -15.26 -5.50
CA LEU A 44 7.92 -14.78 -5.69
C LEU A 44 7.23 -15.54 -6.81
N HIS A 45 6.09 -16.14 -6.48
CA HIS A 45 5.21 -16.79 -7.44
C HIS A 45 4.14 -15.79 -7.90
N LEU A 46 3.95 -15.72 -9.22
CA LEU A 46 2.87 -14.95 -9.83
C LEU A 46 2.07 -15.88 -10.73
N TYR A 47 0.75 -15.85 -10.57
CA TYR A 47 -0.19 -16.63 -11.35
C TYR A 47 -1.19 -15.70 -12.04
N GLU A 48 -1.47 -15.99 -13.30
CA GLU A 48 -2.52 -15.34 -14.08
C GLU A 48 -3.66 -16.38 -14.21
N PRO A 49 -4.89 -16.05 -13.80
CA PRO A 49 -6.00 -16.97 -13.94
C PRO A 49 -6.37 -17.11 -15.42
N ASP A 50 -6.60 -18.34 -15.88
CA ASP A 50 -7.05 -18.60 -17.26
C ASP A 50 -8.46 -18.03 -17.53
N VAL A 51 -9.25 -17.81 -16.48
CA VAL A 51 -10.62 -17.31 -16.58
C VAL A 51 -10.85 -16.19 -15.57
N ASP A 52 -11.25 -15.01 -16.06
CA ASP A 52 -11.66 -13.88 -15.22
C ASP A 52 -13.06 -14.14 -14.65
N ARG A 53 -13.12 -14.86 -13.52
CA ARG A 53 -14.38 -15.13 -12.78
C ARG A 53 -14.53 -14.31 -11.51
N ASP A 54 -13.41 -13.82 -10.99
CA ASP A 54 -13.31 -13.32 -9.62
C ASP A 54 -12.84 -11.86 -9.57
N GLY A 55 -12.73 -11.20 -10.73
CA GLY A 55 -12.42 -9.78 -10.84
C GLY A 55 -10.99 -9.41 -10.45
N PHE A 56 -10.07 -10.38 -10.42
CA PHE A 56 -8.63 -10.18 -10.24
C PHE A 56 -7.88 -10.69 -11.48
N ASP A 57 -6.75 -10.05 -11.78
CA ASP A 57 -5.93 -10.39 -12.93
C ASP A 57 -4.70 -11.22 -12.53
N ILE A 58 -4.25 -11.09 -11.28
CA ILE A 58 -3.03 -11.75 -10.81
C ILE A 58 -3.20 -12.27 -9.38
N VAL A 59 -2.55 -13.39 -9.10
CA VAL A 59 -2.31 -13.91 -7.74
C VAL A 59 -0.83 -13.85 -7.46
N VAL A 60 -0.44 -13.33 -6.31
CA VAL A 60 0.95 -13.19 -5.90
C VAL A 60 1.16 -13.95 -4.59
N GLU A 61 2.22 -14.74 -4.53
CA GLU A 61 2.54 -15.60 -3.38
C GLU A 61 4.04 -15.57 -3.04
N ASP A 62 4.35 -15.42 -1.76
CA ASP A 62 5.73 -15.43 -1.23
C ASP A 62 6.06 -16.67 -0.39
N GLY A 63 5.17 -17.67 -0.39
CA GLY A 63 5.26 -18.91 0.37
C GLY A 63 4.53 -18.87 1.72
N ASP A 64 4.30 -17.68 2.29
CA ASP A 64 3.56 -17.49 3.53
C ASP A 64 2.19 -16.83 3.31
N ASN A 65 2.10 -15.95 2.30
CA ASN A 65 0.90 -15.22 1.97
C ASN A 65 0.51 -15.47 0.50
N THR A 66 -0.79 -15.56 0.26
CA THR A 66 -1.38 -15.56 -1.08
C THR A 66 -2.32 -14.38 -1.19
N LEU A 67 -2.10 -13.52 -2.17
CA LEU A 67 -2.81 -12.26 -2.33
C LEU A 67 -3.33 -12.11 -3.77
N TRP A 68 -4.49 -11.47 -3.91
CA TRP A 68 -5.19 -11.30 -5.19
C TRP A 68 -5.21 -9.84 -5.59
N PHE A 69 -4.88 -9.56 -6.85
CA PHE A 69 -4.86 -8.18 -7.33
C PHE A 69 -5.52 -8.04 -8.70
N GLN A 70 -6.22 -6.92 -8.84
CA GLN A 70 -6.57 -6.41 -10.15
C GLN A 70 -5.49 -5.42 -10.61
N THR A 71 -5.11 -5.50 -11.86
CA THR A 71 -4.13 -4.62 -12.49
C THR A 71 -4.83 -3.68 -13.46
N LYS A 72 -4.45 -2.40 -13.45
CA LYS A 72 -4.97 -1.42 -14.41
C LYS A 72 -3.81 -0.65 -15.02
N ALA A 73 -3.67 -0.70 -16.34
CA ALA A 73 -2.66 0.08 -17.05
C ALA A 73 -3.28 1.36 -17.63
N VAL A 74 -2.67 2.51 -17.35
CA VAL A 74 -3.14 3.82 -17.79
C VAL A 74 -1.98 4.66 -18.30
N LEU A 75 -2.20 5.47 -19.34
CA LEU A 75 -1.19 6.41 -19.83
C LEU A 75 -1.18 7.64 -18.92
N SER A 76 -0.01 8.19 -18.63
CA SER A 76 0.14 9.40 -17.81
C SER A 76 -0.60 10.62 -18.38
N SER A 77 -0.82 10.63 -19.70
CA SER A 77 -1.60 11.67 -20.38
C SER A 77 -3.11 11.41 -20.45
N ALA A 78 -3.59 10.27 -19.94
CA ALA A 78 -5.02 9.97 -19.90
C ALA A 78 -5.72 10.72 -18.77
N GLY A 79 -6.95 11.18 -19.00
CA GLY A 79 -7.77 11.87 -18.00
C GLY A 79 -8.58 10.95 -17.07
N THR A 80 -8.28 9.64 -17.07
CA THR A 80 -9.01 8.66 -16.26
C THR A 80 -8.63 8.81 -14.79
N SER A 81 -9.60 9.10 -13.94
CA SER A 81 -9.38 9.33 -12.50
C SER A 81 -10.14 8.34 -11.60
N THR A 82 -10.73 7.30 -12.17
CA THR A 82 -11.54 6.29 -11.46
C THR A 82 -11.41 4.91 -12.10
N TRP A 83 -11.39 3.86 -11.31
CA TRP A 83 -11.31 2.47 -11.78
C TRP A 83 -12.37 1.60 -11.12
N GLU A 84 -13.06 0.81 -11.93
CA GLU A 84 -13.96 -0.21 -11.41
C GLU A 84 -13.19 -1.40 -10.86
N ALA A 85 -13.60 -1.88 -9.69
CA ALA A 85 -13.13 -3.10 -9.08
C ALA A 85 -14.29 -3.93 -8.53
N SER A 86 -14.12 -5.26 -8.53
CA SER A 86 -15.07 -6.16 -7.89
C SER A 86 -15.11 -5.90 -6.40
N THR A 87 -16.32 -5.79 -5.85
CA THR A 87 -16.53 -5.68 -4.40
C THR A 87 -15.99 -6.90 -3.67
N GLY A 88 -16.20 -8.11 -4.22
CA GLY A 88 -15.67 -9.36 -3.68
C GLY A 88 -14.14 -9.40 -3.62
N LEU A 89 -13.43 -8.69 -4.51
CA LEU A 89 -11.98 -8.55 -4.44
C LEU A 89 -11.56 -7.61 -3.30
N LEU A 90 -12.11 -6.40 -3.29
CA LEU A 90 -11.67 -5.32 -2.41
C LEU A 90 -12.16 -5.42 -0.98
N ARG A 91 -13.28 -6.10 -0.71
CA ARG A 91 -13.73 -6.29 0.67
C ARG A 91 -12.69 -7.04 1.49
N PRO A 92 -12.58 -6.76 2.81
CA PRO A 92 -11.64 -7.43 3.68
C PRO A 92 -11.87 -8.94 3.66
N ASN A 93 -10.79 -9.71 3.82
CA ASN A 93 -10.89 -11.16 3.91
C ASN A 93 -11.62 -11.58 5.19
N LEU A 94 -12.00 -12.86 5.25
CA LEU A 94 -12.78 -13.42 6.37
C LEU A 94 -12.17 -13.13 7.76
N MET A 95 -10.84 -13.06 7.87
CA MET A 95 -10.15 -12.83 9.14
C MET A 95 -10.17 -11.36 9.59
N ALA A 96 -10.37 -10.42 8.66
CA ALA A 96 -10.44 -8.98 8.95
C ALA A 96 -11.86 -8.41 8.83
N ALA A 97 -12.80 -9.18 8.25
CA ALA A 97 -14.15 -8.73 7.95
C ALA A 97 -14.89 -8.21 9.18
N GLU A 98 -14.88 -8.98 10.28
CA GLU A 98 -15.58 -8.62 11.53
C GLU A 98 -15.02 -7.33 12.15
N SER A 99 -13.69 -7.15 12.14
CA SER A 99 -13.02 -5.95 12.64
C SER A 99 -13.40 -4.68 11.86
N TYR A 100 -13.74 -4.84 10.58
CA TYR A 100 -14.31 -3.79 9.74
C TYR A 100 -15.83 -3.79 9.75
N GLY A 101 -16.50 -4.54 10.62
CA GLY A 101 -17.96 -4.59 10.73
C GLY A 101 -18.66 -5.14 9.49
N PHE A 102 -18.04 -6.08 8.77
CA PHE A 102 -18.70 -6.89 7.75
C PHE A 102 -19.15 -8.22 8.37
N ASP A 103 -20.32 -8.69 7.97
CA ASP A 103 -20.70 -10.06 8.30
C ASP A 103 -19.76 -11.06 7.59
N PRO A 104 -19.45 -12.22 8.19
CA PRO A 104 -18.58 -13.23 7.58
C PRO A 104 -19.01 -13.67 6.16
N VAL A 105 -20.32 -13.66 5.88
CA VAL A 105 -20.88 -14.01 4.57
C VAL A 105 -20.62 -12.94 3.51
N GLU A 106 -20.38 -11.70 3.94
CA GLU A 106 -20.12 -10.55 3.10
C GLU A 106 -18.63 -10.34 2.83
N ALA A 107 -17.76 -11.06 3.53
CA ALA A 107 -16.31 -11.00 3.39
C ALA A 107 -15.85 -11.22 1.95
N GLY A 108 -14.81 -10.47 1.57
CA GLY A 108 -14.15 -10.56 0.28
C GLY A 108 -12.88 -11.40 0.32
N ARG A 109 -11.99 -11.11 -0.63
CA ARG A 109 -10.66 -11.72 -0.72
C ARG A 109 -9.60 -10.95 0.06
N GLY A 110 -9.86 -9.70 0.45
CA GLY A 110 -8.83 -8.80 0.98
C GLY A 110 -7.73 -8.52 -0.04
N GLY A 111 -8.11 -8.43 -1.31
CA GLY A 111 -7.20 -8.11 -2.40
C GLY A 111 -7.06 -6.60 -2.62
N GLY A 112 -6.26 -6.22 -3.61
CA GLY A 112 -6.01 -4.82 -3.94
C GLY A 112 -6.05 -4.52 -5.43
N ILE A 113 -5.86 -3.26 -5.77
CA ILE A 113 -5.70 -2.78 -7.13
C ILE A 113 -4.29 -2.21 -7.30
N ILE A 114 -3.60 -2.65 -8.34
CA ILE A 114 -2.32 -2.10 -8.78
C ILE A 114 -2.57 -1.25 -10.03
N LEU A 115 -2.37 0.06 -9.93
CA LEU A 115 -2.33 0.94 -11.09
C LEU A 115 -0.91 0.99 -11.63
N ILE A 116 -0.79 0.79 -12.93
CA ILE A 116 0.45 0.92 -13.69
C ILE A 116 0.31 2.16 -14.57
N GLU A 117 0.86 3.27 -14.09
CA GLU A 117 0.90 4.52 -14.85
C GLU A 117 2.09 4.51 -15.78
N ILE A 118 1.84 4.65 -17.08
CA ILE A 118 2.82 4.57 -18.15
C ILE A 118 3.22 5.99 -18.56
N ASP A 119 4.49 6.33 -18.43
CA ASP A 119 5.04 7.56 -18.99
C ASP A 119 5.09 7.46 -20.52
N ASP A 120 4.10 8.05 -21.18
CA ASP A 120 3.96 8.12 -22.63
C ASP A 120 4.67 9.34 -23.25
N SER A 121 5.42 10.09 -22.45
CA SER A 121 6.32 11.14 -22.94
C SER A 121 7.68 10.58 -23.40
N ASN A 122 8.08 9.44 -22.82
CA ASN A 122 9.36 8.80 -23.08
C ASN A 122 9.21 7.51 -23.92
N THR A 123 10.18 7.25 -24.80
CA THR A 123 10.26 5.99 -25.56
C THR A 123 10.56 4.76 -24.70
N GLY A 124 11.05 4.95 -23.47
CA GLY A 124 11.44 3.86 -22.58
C GLY A 124 10.29 3.09 -21.94
N GLY A 125 9.04 3.56 -22.06
CA GLY A 125 7.88 2.92 -21.43
C GLY A 125 8.04 2.79 -19.91
N GLN A 126 8.60 3.82 -19.28
CA GLN A 126 8.77 3.85 -17.82
C GLN A 126 7.39 3.80 -17.16
N VAL A 127 7.33 3.13 -16.00
CA VAL A 127 6.09 2.99 -15.25
C VAL A 127 6.24 3.48 -13.83
N THR A 128 5.17 4.04 -13.27
CA THR A 128 5.01 4.22 -11.83
C THR A 128 3.87 3.35 -11.34
N TYR A 129 4.02 2.77 -10.16
CA TYR A 129 2.98 1.99 -9.52
C TYR A 129 2.23 2.82 -8.50
N SER A 130 0.92 2.67 -8.47
CA SER A 130 0.09 3.11 -7.35
C SER A 130 -0.75 1.93 -6.85
N TYR A 131 -1.05 1.92 -5.56
CA TYR A 131 -1.71 0.79 -4.91
C TYR A 131 -2.84 1.24 -4.00
N THR A 132 -3.91 0.46 -3.92
CA THR A 132 -4.95 0.59 -2.91
C THR A 132 -5.57 -0.76 -2.60
N ASP A 133 -6.07 -0.89 -1.39
CA ASP A 133 -6.86 -1.99 -0.87
C ASP A 133 -7.85 -1.44 0.17
N PHE A 134 -8.59 -2.32 0.84
CA PHE A 134 -9.52 -1.88 1.88
C PHE A 134 -8.83 -1.11 3.01
N ASP A 135 -7.68 -1.59 3.45
CA ASP A 135 -6.95 -1.07 4.60
C ASP A 135 -6.44 0.34 4.34
N ILE A 136 -5.94 0.61 3.12
CA ILE A 136 -5.54 1.93 2.65
C ILE A 136 -6.75 2.87 2.58
N ILE A 137 -7.88 2.41 2.03
CA ILE A 137 -9.09 3.26 1.95
C ILE A 137 -9.55 3.65 3.36
N VAL A 138 -9.57 2.71 4.31
CA VAL A 138 -9.88 3.00 5.72
C VAL A 138 -8.84 3.93 6.34
N ALA A 139 -7.56 3.73 6.07
CA ALA A 139 -6.53 4.64 6.59
C ALA A 139 -6.69 6.08 6.05
N ILE A 140 -7.16 6.26 4.81
CA ILE A 140 -7.51 7.58 4.26
C ILE A 140 -8.78 8.13 4.93
N SER A 141 -9.83 7.32 5.14
CA SER A 141 -11.07 7.78 5.77
C SER A 141 -10.84 8.27 7.19
N GLU A 142 -10.02 7.53 7.94
CA GLU A 142 -9.59 7.86 9.29
C GLU A 142 -8.52 8.98 9.32
N GLY A 143 -8.10 9.48 8.15
CA GLY A 143 -7.20 10.63 8.02
C GLY A 143 -5.76 10.37 8.41
N PHE A 144 -5.37 9.11 8.43
CA PHE A 144 -4.00 8.71 8.72
C PHE A 144 -3.08 8.80 7.51
N LEU A 145 -3.62 8.60 6.31
CA LEU A 145 -2.92 8.85 5.05
C LEU A 145 -3.31 10.22 4.54
N ILE A 146 -2.38 11.16 4.68
CA ILE A 146 -2.51 12.52 4.16
C ILE A 146 -1.49 12.63 3.04
N GLU A 147 -1.95 12.73 1.78
CA GLU A 147 -1.08 13.27 0.74
C GLU A 147 -0.55 14.60 1.24
N ARG A 148 0.78 14.71 1.43
CA ARG A 148 1.39 15.99 1.78
C ARG A 148 0.96 16.99 0.70
N PRO A 149 0.18 18.03 1.03
CA PRO A 149 -0.18 19.00 0.02
C PRO A 149 1.11 19.59 -0.55
N ARG A 150 1.19 19.78 -1.88
CA ARG A 150 2.32 20.43 -2.58
C ARG A 150 2.70 21.79 -1.97
N ARG A 151 1.87 22.35 -1.10
CA ARG A 151 2.17 23.41 -0.15
C ARG A 151 1.67 22.99 1.22
N ILE A 152 2.54 23.01 2.22
CA ILE A 152 2.20 22.76 3.63
C ILE A 152 1.11 23.78 4.05
N GLN A 153 -0.15 23.36 4.01
CA GLN A 153 -1.14 23.79 4.99
C GLN A 153 -1.15 22.67 6.03
N THR A 154 -0.47 22.90 7.14
CA THR A 154 -0.42 22.01 8.30
C THR A 154 -1.83 21.61 8.75
N GLY A 155 -2.10 20.31 8.83
CA GLY A 155 -2.97 19.78 9.89
C GLY A 155 -4.32 19.16 9.52
N ARG A 156 -4.73 19.07 8.24
CA ARG A 156 -5.94 18.30 7.87
C ARG A 156 -5.75 17.56 6.55
N PRO A 157 -6.14 16.27 6.44
CA PRO A 157 -6.47 15.71 5.13
C PRO A 157 -7.52 16.66 4.51
N PRO A 158 -7.46 17.00 3.21
CA PRO A 158 -8.55 17.75 2.60
C PRO A 158 -9.83 17.00 2.94
N ALA A 159 -10.83 17.62 3.59
CA ALA A 159 -12.05 16.93 4.01
C ALA A 159 -12.67 16.11 2.86
N ALA A 160 -12.42 16.53 1.62
CA ALA A 160 -12.76 15.86 0.37
C ALA A 160 -12.09 14.48 0.11
N ALA A 161 -10.91 14.18 0.66
CA ALA A 161 -10.28 12.86 0.52
C ALA A 161 -10.90 11.85 1.48
N ARG A 162 -11.02 12.23 2.76
CA ARG A 162 -11.74 11.45 3.79
C ARG A 162 -13.18 11.16 3.39
N GLN A 163 -13.89 12.19 2.92
CA GLN A 163 -15.27 12.04 2.47
C GLN A 163 -15.37 10.99 1.36
N VAL A 164 -14.48 11.02 0.37
CA VAL A 164 -14.55 10.05 -0.73
C VAL A 164 -14.08 8.66 -0.31
N ALA A 165 -13.14 8.54 0.62
CA ALA A 165 -12.82 7.25 1.21
C ALA A 165 -14.05 6.67 1.95
N ASN A 166 -14.76 7.49 2.73
CA ASN A 166 -16.02 7.09 3.36
C ASN A 166 -17.08 6.67 2.35
N GLU A 167 -17.27 7.43 1.26
CA GLU A 167 -18.19 7.08 0.18
C GLU A 167 -17.81 5.74 -0.47
N ALA A 168 -16.52 5.49 -0.70
CA ALA A 168 -16.04 4.21 -1.24
C ALA A 168 -16.27 3.04 -0.26
N ILE A 169 -16.03 3.24 1.04
CA ILE A 169 -16.31 2.23 2.08
C ILE A 169 -17.81 1.91 2.12
N GLN A 170 -18.68 2.92 2.08
CA GLN A 170 -20.12 2.71 2.08
C GLN A 170 -20.58 2.00 0.80
N ALA A 171 -20.03 2.36 -0.36
CA ALA A 171 -20.30 1.66 -1.61
C ALA A 171 -19.88 0.18 -1.53
N LEU A 172 -18.71 -0.11 -0.97
CA LEU A 172 -18.22 -1.47 -0.75
C LEU A 172 -19.10 -2.26 0.23
N ARG A 173 -19.70 -1.63 1.23
CA ARG A 173 -20.63 -2.28 2.17
C ARG A 173 -21.96 -2.63 1.52
N VAL A 174 -22.55 -1.70 0.79
CA VAL A 174 -23.92 -1.84 0.26
C VAL A 174 -23.98 -2.70 -1.01
N ALA A 175 -22.95 -2.64 -1.86
CA ALA A 175 -22.96 -3.36 -3.13
C ALA A 175 -22.97 -4.89 -2.93
N LYS A 176 -23.51 -5.65 -3.87
CA LYS A 176 -23.41 -7.12 -3.84
C LYS A 176 -22.00 -7.57 -4.19
N ARG A 177 -21.64 -8.80 -3.83
CA ARG A 177 -20.30 -9.38 -4.02
C ARG A 177 -19.85 -9.46 -5.49
N ASP A 178 -20.79 -9.63 -6.41
CA ASP A 178 -20.58 -9.70 -7.86
C ASP A 178 -20.68 -8.34 -8.56
N GLU A 179 -21.07 -7.29 -7.83
CA GLU A 179 -21.11 -5.93 -8.34
C GLU A 179 -19.71 -5.28 -8.35
N LYS A 180 -19.61 -4.16 -9.06
CA LYS A 180 -18.40 -3.36 -9.14
C LYS A 180 -18.60 -2.03 -8.43
N VAL A 181 -17.54 -1.54 -7.81
CA VAL A 181 -17.46 -0.19 -7.25
C VAL A 181 -16.39 0.61 -7.97
N SER A 182 -16.64 1.91 -8.12
CA SER A 182 -15.68 2.84 -8.71
C SER A 182 -14.76 3.38 -7.62
N ILE A 183 -13.45 3.17 -7.79
CA ILE A 183 -12.41 3.63 -6.87
C ILE A 183 -11.70 4.84 -7.48
N PRO A 184 -11.81 6.03 -6.88
CA PRO A 184 -11.13 7.23 -7.35
C PRO A 184 -9.62 7.21 -7.15
N GLU A 185 -8.88 7.89 -8.03
CA GLU A 185 -7.41 7.99 -8.01
C GLU A 185 -6.83 8.45 -6.68
N LYS A 186 -7.49 9.41 -6.04
CA LYS A 186 -7.08 9.92 -4.73
C LYS A 186 -7.14 8.91 -3.57
N LEU A 187 -7.68 7.71 -3.82
CA LEU A 187 -7.65 6.60 -2.87
C LEU A 187 -6.45 5.66 -3.11
N PHE A 188 -5.62 5.94 -4.10
CA PHE A 188 -4.40 5.20 -4.38
C PHE A 188 -3.19 5.90 -3.78
N VAL A 189 -2.27 5.09 -3.25
CA VAL A 189 -0.95 5.56 -2.82
C VAL A 189 0.04 5.35 -3.95
N ARG A 190 0.66 6.42 -4.43
CA ARG A 190 1.75 6.35 -5.39
C ARG A 190 3.03 5.86 -4.72
N LEU A 191 3.69 4.89 -5.34
CA LEU A 191 4.85 4.19 -4.80
C LEU A 191 6.13 4.61 -5.53
N LYS A 192 7.28 4.56 -4.83
CA LYS A 192 8.58 4.96 -5.40
C LYS A 192 9.26 3.82 -6.13
N SER A 193 9.05 2.59 -5.65
CA SER A 193 9.73 1.42 -6.15
C SER A 193 8.86 0.17 -6.11
N PRO A 194 9.22 -0.87 -6.88
CA PRO A 194 8.61 -2.19 -6.74
C PRO A 194 8.83 -2.82 -5.36
N ASP A 195 9.91 -2.47 -4.66
CA ASP A 195 10.16 -2.90 -3.28
C ASP A 195 9.12 -2.32 -2.30
N ASP A 196 8.72 -1.05 -2.49
CA ASP A 196 7.61 -0.45 -1.72
C ASP A 196 6.28 -1.11 -2.06
N LEU A 197 6.07 -1.49 -3.33
CA LEU A 197 4.87 -2.23 -3.77
C LEU A 197 4.74 -3.57 -3.03
N LEU A 198 5.81 -4.37 -2.94
CA LEU A 198 5.79 -5.60 -2.13
C LEU A 198 5.45 -5.33 -0.66
N GLY A 199 6.03 -4.27 -0.08
CA GLY A 199 5.77 -3.87 1.30
C GLY A 199 4.31 -3.51 1.55
N VAL A 200 3.71 -2.66 0.71
CA VAL A 200 2.30 -2.26 0.87
C VAL A 200 1.32 -3.38 0.53
N MET A 201 1.70 -4.32 -0.33
CA MET A 201 0.94 -5.56 -0.54
C MET A 201 0.97 -6.46 0.70
N GLY A 202 1.88 -6.23 1.66
CA GLY A 202 2.03 -7.08 2.85
C GLY A 202 2.89 -8.33 2.62
N LEU A 203 3.72 -8.34 1.57
CA LEU A 203 4.67 -9.41 1.27
C LEU A 203 6.02 -9.16 1.95
N HIS A 204 6.87 -10.19 2.03
CA HIS A 204 8.20 -10.05 2.60
C HIS A 204 9.02 -8.92 1.99
N THR A 205 9.58 -8.07 2.85
CA THR A 205 10.54 -7.04 2.44
C THR A 205 11.58 -6.79 3.53
N GLN A 206 12.83 -6.56 3.12
CA GLN A 206 13.98 -6.20 3.95
C GLN A 206 13.89 -4.78 4.47
N THR A 207 13.02 -3.93 3.88
CA THR A 207 12.76 -2.59 4.38
C THR A 207 12.02 -2.59 5.73
N GLY A 208 11.77 -3.77 6.32
CA GLY A 208 11.24 -3.92 7.68
C GLY A 208 9.72 -3.79 7.76
N TYR A 209 9.04 -3.76 6.62
CA TYR A 209 7.62 -3.44 6.50
C TYR A 209 6.70 -4.67 6.47
N GLY A 210 7.03 -5.74 7.16
CA GLY A 210 6.19 -6.95 7.18
C GLY A 210 4.90 -6.73 7.99
N SER A 211 3.74 -6.76 7.34
CA SER A 211 2.40 -6.79 7.99
C SER A 211 2.28 -7.94 9.02
N PHE A 212 2.96 -9.05 8.75
CA PHE A 212 2.92 -10.28 9.55
C PHE A 212 3.76 -10.22 10.85
N ALA A 213 4.91 -9.54 10.83
CA ALA A 213 5.80 -9.42 11.99
C ALA A 213 5.17 -8.58 13.13
N LEU A 214 4.22 -7.69 12.81
CA LEU A 214 3.62 -6.79 13.80
C LEU A 214 2.28 -7.20 14.37
N ARG A 215 1.55 -8.11 13.72
CA ARG A 215 0.45 -8.83 14.36
C ARG A 215 0.89 -9.55 15.64
N LYS A 216 2.18 -9.91 15.75
CA LYS A 216 2.75 -10.64 16.88
C LYS A 216 3.48 -9.75 17.90
N ALA A 217 3.83 -8.51 17.55
CA ALA A 217 4.83 -7.72 18.30
C ALA A 217 4.27 -6.65 19.25
N TYR A 218 2.99 -6.27 19.18
CA TYR A 218 2.49 -5.15 20.00
C TYR A 218 1.37 -5.55 20.97
N ARG A 219 1.76 -5.69 22.25
CA ARG A 219 0.94 -5.24 23.39
C ARG A 219 1.03 -3.71 23.43
N ARG A 220 -0.10 -3.02 23.59
CA ARG A 220 -0.21 -1.55 23.57
C ARG A 220 0.68 -0.93 24.67
N VAL A 221 1.46 0.10 24.31
CA VAL A 221 2.02 1.05 25.29
C VAL A 221 1.22 2.34 25.15
N ILE A 222 0.55 2.75 26.22
CA ILE A 222 -0.10 4.07 26.29
C ILE A 222 0.93 5.05 26.84
N VAL A 223 1.11 6.17 26.14
CA VAL A 223 1.91 7.31 26.61
C VAL A 223 0.93 8.41 26.99
N GLU A 224 0.85 8.74 28.28
CA GLU A 224 0.06 9.89 28.74
C GLU A 224 0.85 11.20 28.60
N ASP A 225 0.12 12.32 28.60
CA ASP A 225 0.71 13.67 28.60
C ASP A 225 1.66 13.83 29.78
N GLY A 226 2.96 13.89 29.47
CA GLY A 226 4.05 13.83 30.45
C GLY A 226 5.08 12.73 30.17
N GLY A 227 4.83 11.82 29.23
CA GLY A 227 5.84 10.91 28.68
C GLY A 227 6.05 9.60 29.45
N ASN A 228 5.12 9.21 30.34
CA ASN A 228 5.21 7.94 31.04
C ASN A 228 4.45 6.83 30.28
N CYS A 229 5.10 5.67 30.17
CA CYS A 229 4.62 4.50 29.43
C CYS A 229 4.15 3.39 30.38
N PHE A 230 2.93 2.89 30.22
CA PHE A 230 2.47 1.66 30.89
C PHE A 230 1.91 0.66 29.87
N ALA A 231 2.21 -0.62 30.09
CA ALA A 231 1.74 -1.74 29.28
C ALA A 231 0.72 -2.54 30.09
N ASP A 232 -0.58 -2.28 29.93
CA ASP A 232 -1.63 -3.24 30.31
C ASP A 232 -3.04 -2.81 29.85
N THR A 233 -3.27 -2.73 28.54
CA THR A 233 -4.64 -2.79 28.02
C THR A 233 -4.75 -3.74 26.85
N PRO A 234 -5.82 -4.55 26.77
CA PRO A 234 -6.10 -5.37 25.61
C PRO A 234 -6.15 -4.48 24.37
N VAL A 235 -5.46 -4.90 23.32
CA VAL A 235 -5.36 -4.16 22.07
C VAL A 235 -6.71 -4.23 21.36
N ASP A 236 -7.38 -3.10 21.27
CA ASP A 236 -8.47 -2.85 20.32
C ASP A 236 -7.87 -2.85 18.89
N GLU A 237 -8.55 -3.55 17.98
CA GLU A 237 -8.21 -3.81 16.57
C GLU A 237 -7.81 -2.57 15.76
N THR A 238 -8.16 -1.37 16.23
CA THR A 238 -7.71 -0.06 15.72
C THR A 238 -6.17 0.09 15.66
N SER A 239 -5.41 -0.75 16.38
CA SER A 239 -3.94 -0.69 16.45
C SER A 239 -3.21 -1.28 15.24
N LEU A 240 -3.86 -2.14 14.44
CA LEU A 240 -3.29 -2.68 13.18
C LEU A 240 -3.25 -1.64 12.06
N LEU A 241 -4.21 -0.72 12.07
CA LEU A 241 -4.30 0.41 11.14
C LEU A 241 -3.08 1.32 11.32
N HIS A 242 -2.78 1.73 12.56
CA HIS A 242 -1.67 2.63 12.94
C HIS A 242 -0.30 2.15 12.46
N TYR A 243 -0.10 0.85 12.31
CA TYR A 243 1.15 0.29 11.81
C TYR A 243 1.31 0.45 10.29
N HIS A 244 0.31 0.08 9.48
CA HIS A 244 0.36 0.24 8.02
C HIS A 244 0.60 1.71 7.62
N ILE A 245 0.08 2.64 8.41
CA ILE A 245 0.28 4.08 8.25
C ILE A 245 1.74 4.48 8.47
N GLY A 246 2.42 3.89 9.46
CA GLY A 246 3.87 4.11 9.68
C GLY A 246 4.71 3.68 8.47
N LEU A 247 4.36 2.57 7.82
CA LEU A 247 5.04 2.06 6.62
C LEU A 247 4.79 2.97 5.42
N LEU A 248 3.55 3.42 5.24
CA LEU A 248 3.16 4.31 4.15
C LEU A 248 3.81 5.70 4.29
N LEU A 249 3.95 6.21 5.52
CA LEU A 249 4.66 7.47 5.78
C LEU A 249 6.18 7.35 5.55
N ALA A 250 6.79 6.21 5.92
CA ALA A 250 8.21 5.95 5.67
C ALA A 250 8.51 5.75 4.16
N ALA A 251 7.68 4.96 3.47
CA ALA A 251 7.72 4.79 2.03
C ALA A 251 7.48 6.12 1.28
N GLN A 252 6.87 7.14 1.91
CA GLN A 252 6.75 8.49 1.36
C GLN A 252 7.89 9.44 1.73
N ALA A 253 8.58 9.30 2.87
CA ALA A 253 9.59 10.25 3.34
C ALA A 253 10.86 10.36 2.46
N ASP A 254 11.34 9.25 1.91
CA ASP A 254 12.56 9.20 1.05
C ASP A 254 12.41 9.76 -0.40
N SER A 255 11.35 10.49 -0.77
CA SER A 255 11.19 11.12 -2.11
C SER A 255 11.72 12.55 -2.18
N LEU A 256 12.45 13.01 -1.17
CA LEU A 256 12.99 14.36 -1.13
C LEU A 256 14.28 14.48 -1.95
N PRO A 257 14.46 15.54 -2.77
CA PRO A 257 15.79 15.91 -3.22
C PRO A 257 16.65 16.26 -2.00
N ALA A 258 17.91 15.81 -2.00
CA ALA A 258 18.85 15.84 -0.88
C ALA A 258 19.32 17.24 -0.40
N ASN A 259 18.52 18.29 -0.60
CA ASN A 259 18.88 19.66 -0.24
C ASN A 259 17.74 20.34 0.55
N ILE A 260 17.52 19.86 1.77
CA ILE A 260 17.02 20.69 2.86
C ILE A 260 17.87 20.36 4.08
N ASN A 261 18.96 21.11 4.24
CA ASN A 261 19.72 21.13 5.49
C ASN A 261 18.79 21.58 6.61
N GLY A 262 18.55 20.71 7.58
CA GLY A 262 17.82 21.09 8.79
C GLY A 262 16.96 19.99 9.38
N PHE A 263 17.51 18.80 9.61
CA PHE A 263 17.02 17.91 10.67
C PHE A 263 18.23 17.19 11.26
N ASP A 264 18.64 17.64 12.45
CA ASP A 264 19.59 16.90 13.28
C ASP A 264 18.96 15.55 13.63
N CYS A 265 19.63 14.49 13.19
CA CYS A 265 19.29 13.13 13.52
C CYS A 265 19.29 12.96 15.04
N PHE A 266 18.20 12.43 15.59
CA PHE A 266 18.16 11.93 16.96
C PHE A 266 19.31 10.93 17.18
N ASN A 267 20.31 11.35 17.96
CA ASN A 267 21.39 10.51 18.43
C ASN A 267 20.81 9.42 19.35
N TRP A 268 20.77 8.18 18.87
CA TRP A 268 20.66 7.01 19.73
C TRP A 268 21.98 6.82 20.48
N THR A 269 22.15 7.48 21.64
CA THR A 269 23.17 7.06 22.59
C THR A 269 22.75 5.72 23.20
N ARG A 270 23.56 4.69 22.94
CA ARG A 270 23.44 3.36 23.57
C ARG A 270 23.39 3.53 25.10
N PRO A 271 22.51 2.80 25.82
CA PRO A 271 22.63 2.74 27.26
C PRO A 271 23.89 1.96 27.62
N THR A 272 24.85 2.63 28.25
CA THR A 272 25.95 1.98 28.97
C THR A 272 25.39 1.45 30.29
N SER A 273 25.37 0.14 30.45
CA SER A 273 25.09 -0.52 31.72
C SER A 273 26.30 -0.34 32.66
N HIS A 274 26.22 0.65 33.54
CA HIS A 274 27.00 0.66 34.77
C HIS A 274 26.05 0.52 35.96
N GLY A 275 25.80 -0.74 36.33
CA GLY A 275 25.28 -1.07 37.64
C GLY A 275 26.38 -0.88 38.68
N ASN A 276 26.17 0.07 39.59
CA ASN A 276 26.95 0.19 40.81
C ASN A 276 26.58 -0.97 41.75
N ILE A 277 27.53 -1.87 41.98
CA ILE A 277 27.49 -2.87 43.05
C ILE A 277 27.99 -2.20 44.34
N PRO A 278 27.24 -2.21 45.45
CA PRO A 278 27.74 -1.72 46.73
C PRO A 278 28.78 -2.69 47.33
N PRO A 279 29.76 -2.20 48.11
CA PRO A 279 30.81 -3.06 48.65
C PRO A 279 30.26 -4.01 49.71
N ALA A 280 30.73 -5.26 49.64
CA ALA A 280 30.52 -6.27 50.68
C ALA A 280 31.32 -5.87 51.93
N ASN A 281 30.63 -5.69 53.04
CA ASN A 281 31.23 -5.74 54.37
C ASN A 281 31.39 -7.21 54.77
N GLY A 282 32.63 -7.67 54.91
CA GLY A 282 32.96 -8.92 55.60
C GLY A 282 33.81 -8.61 56.84
N PRO A 283 33.66 -9.37 57.94
CA PRO A 283 34.76 -9.63 58.86
C PRO A 283 35.79 -10.60 58.24
#